data_AF-A0A8I0FDX9-F1
#
_entry.id   AF-A0A8I0FDX9-F1
#
_cell.length_a   1.000
_cell.length_b   1.000
_cell.length_c   1.000
_cell.angle_alpha   90.00
_cell.angle_beta   90.00
_cell.angle_gamma   90.00
#
_symmetry.space_group_name_H-M   'P 1'
#
loop_
_entity.id
_entity.type
_entity.pdbx_description
1 polymer ?
#
loop_
_entity_poly.entity_id
_entity_poly.type
_entity_poly.pdbx_seq_one_letter_code
_entity_poly.pdbx_strand_id
1 'polypeptide(L)'
;KHAHEFSKEAVKEFLDRHMAIHNQMPYEGGIKTGFTALDNKLGEISKGDLVIIGARPSMGKTTFAQNIAADMMINQSLPVLFISIEMKGRQIAQRLISGIGGVELRKVLTGHIDPNSDDTQK
;
A
#
# COMPACT_ATOMS: atom_id res chain seq x y z
N LYS A 1 -11.42 7.63 34.46
CA LYS A 1 -9.95 7.68 34.30
C LYS A 1 -9.56 7.44 32.84
N HIS A 2 -9.92 6.31 32.22
CA HIS A 2 -9.66 6.01 30.79
C HIS A 2 -10.13 7.09 29.77
N ALA A 3 -11.33 7.66 29.93
CA ALA A 3 -11.83 8.67 28.97
C ALA A 3 -11.01 9.98 28.96
N HIS A 4 -10.44 10.36 30.10
CA HIS A 4 -9.63 11.58 30.21
C HIS A 4 -8.23 11.38 29.64
N GLU A 5 -7.71 10.14 29.74
CA GLU A 5 -6.42 9.74 29.21
C GLU A 5 -6.46 9.64 27.69
N PHE A 6 -7.50 9.00 27.14
CA PHE A 6 -7.79 8.96 25.70
C PHE A 6 -7.90 10.36 25.07
N SER A 7 -8.64 11.27 25.72
CA SER A 7 -8.80 12.63 25.19
C SER A 7 -7.48 13.42 25.18
N LYS A 8 -6.57 13.18 26.12
CA LYS A 8 -5.25 13.83 26.12
C LYS A 8 -4.36 13.29 25.01
N GLU A 9 -4.40 11.99 24.78
CA GLU A 9 -3.61 11.33 23.75
C GLU A 9 -4.05 11.77 22.35
N ALA A 10 -5.36 11.82 22.09
CA ALA A 10 -5.91 12.30 20.82
C ALA A 10 -5.56 13.78 20.54
N VAL A 11 -5.63 14.64 21.57
CA VAL A 11 -5.25 16.05 21.43
C VAL A 11 -3.75 16.20 21.18
N LYS A 12 -2.92 15.41 21.85
CA LYS A 12 -1.47 15.40 21.65
C LYS A 12 -1.13 14.96 20.22
N GLU A 13 -1.69 13.86 19.73
CA GLU A 13 -1.46 13.36 18.37
C GLU A 13 -1.87 14.39 17.31
N PHE A 14 -3.02 15.05 17.51
CA PHE A 14 -3.48 16.12 16.62
C PHE A 14 -2.52 17.32 16.57
N LEU A 15 -2.02 17.75 17.73
CA LEU A 15 -1.06 18.86 17.84
C LEU A 15 0.29 18.50 17.23
N ASP A 16 0.81 17.30 17.53
CA ASP A 16 2.08 16.81 16.98
C ASP A 16 2.02 16.77 15.45
N ARG A 17 0.90 16.32 14.88
CA ARG A 17 0.65 16.35 13.42
C ARG A 17 0.68 17.77 12.86
N HIS A 18 -0.09 18.69 13.44
CA HIS A 18 -0.19 20.07 12.94
C HIS A 18 1.13 20.83 13.06
N MET A 19 1.88 20.61 14.13
CA MET A 19 3.20 21.21 14.31
C MET A 19 4.20 20.67 13.29
N ALA A 20 4.19 19.37 13.01
CA ALA A 20 5.07 18.80 12.00
C ALA A 20 4.77 19.33 10.59
N ILE A 21 3.49 19.46 10.23
CA ILE A 21 3.07 20.09 8.96
C ILE A 21 3.52 21.55 8.88
N HIS A 22 3.27 22.33 9.93
CA HIS A 22 3.65 23.74 9.98
C HIS A 22 5.18 23.94 9.87
N ASN A 23 5.95 23.08 10.53
CA ASN A 23 7.41 23.18 10.59
C ASN A 23 8.12 22.43 9.45
N GLN A 24 7.37 21.88 8.47
CA GLN A 24 7.90 21.06 7.38
C GLN A 24 8.78 19.89 7.88
N MET A 25 8.48 19.37 9.06
CA MET A 25 9.23 18.25 9.64
C MET A 25 8.63 16.92 9.16
N PRO A 26 9.44 15.86 9.00
CA PRO A 26 8.94 14.52 8.76
C PRO A 26 8.03 14.12 9.92
N TYR A 27 6.75 13.92 9.63
CA TYR A 27 5.80 13.34 10.57
C TYR A 27 5.70 11.85 10.23
N GLU A 28 5.72 10.98 11.23
CA GLU A 28 5.28 9.57 11.09
C GLU A 28 3.74 9.55 10.92
N GLY A 29 3.27 10.25 9.90
CA GLY A 29 1.87 10.36 9.51
C GLY A 29 1.40 9.12 8.76
N GLY A 30 0.08 9.01 8.66
CA GLY A 30 -0.60 7.82 8.15
C GLY A 30 -0.09 7.33 6.79
N ILE A 31 -0.40 6.08 6.49
CA ILE A 31 0.09 5.37 5.33
C ILE A 31 -0.65 5.86 4.08
N LYS A 32 0.09 6.19 3.02
CA LYS A 32 -0.50 6.55 1.72
C LYS A 32 -0.81 5.31 0.90
N THR A 33 -1.79 5.41 0.01
CA THR A 33 -2.20 4.30 -0.86
C THR A 33 -1.30 4.13 -2.08
N GLY A 34 -0.49 5.15 -2.42
CA GLY A 34 0.30 5.21 -3.64
C GLY A 34 -0.47 5.76 -4.85
N PHE A 35 -1.78 6.02 -4.70
CA PHE A 35 -2.61 6.64 -5.71
C PHE A 35 -2.90 8.08 -5.32
N THR A 36 -2.20 9.05 -5.92
CA THR A 36 -2.35 10.49 -5.57
C THR A 36 -3.81 10.96 -5.60
N ALA A 37 -4.59 10.52 -6.59
CA ALA A 37 -6.00 10.89 -6.68
C ALA A 37 -6.85 10.34 -5.53
N LEU A 38 -6.48 9.17 -4.99
CA LEU A 38 -7.15 8.54 -3.86
C LEU A 38 -6.69 9.17 -2.54
N ASP A 39 -5.39 9.37 -2.37
CA ASP A 39 -4.83 10.03 -1.19
C ASP A 39 -5.35 11.46 -1.03
N ASN A 40 -5.57 12.18 -2.14
CA ASN A 40 -6.18 13.52 -2.10
C ASN A 40 -7.65 13.50 -1.66
N LYS A 41 -8.36 12.38 -1.88
CA LYS A 41 -9.79 12.23 -1.53
C LYS A 41 -9.99 11.66 -0.13
N LEU A 42 -9.17 10.69 0.25
CA LEU A 42 -9.29 9.95 1.51
C LEU A 42 -8.36 10.48 2.60
N GLY A 43 -7.31 11.21 2.22
CA GLY A 43 -6.19 11.49 3.10
C GLY A 43 -5.29 10.27 3.28
N GLU A 44 -4.56 10.28 4.39
CA GLU A 44 -3.67 9.19 4.81
C GLU A 44 -4.45 8.17 5.66
N ILE A 45 -4.06 6.90 5.59
CA ILE A 45 -4.60 5.83 6.42
C ILE A 45 -3.92 5.88 7.78
N SER A 46 -4.65 6.19 8.84
CA SER A 46 -4.10 6.29 10.19
C SER A 46 -3.89 4.92 10.82
N LYS A 47 -2.97 4.86 11.79
CA LYS A 47 -2.76 3.65 12.58
C LYS A 47 -4.04 3.32 13.36
N GLY A 48 -4.53 2.08 13.19
CA GLY A 48 -5.76 1.61 13.83
C GLY A 48 -6.99 1.63 12.92
N ASP A 49 -6.90 2.23 11.73
CA ASP A 49 -7.99 2.23 10.77
C ASP A 49 -8.23 0.84 10.15
N LEU A 50 -9.50 0.47 10.01
CA LEU A 50 -9.93 -0.69 9.23
C LEU A 50 -10.44 -0.23 7.86
N VAL A 51 -9.61 -0.43 6.84
CA VAL A 51 -9.96 -0.09 5.45
C VAL A 51 -10.53 -1.31 4.72
N ILE A 52 -11.74 -1.18 4.17
CA ILE A 52 -12.43 -2.26 3.42
C ILE A 52 -12.42 -1.94 1.93
N ILE A 53 -11.77 -2.79 1.14
CA ILE A 53 -11.83 -2.73 -0.34
C ILE A 53 -12.96 -3.66 -0.80
N GLY A 54 -14.10 -3.08 -1.21
CA GLY A 54 -15.23 -3.81 -1.78
C GLY A 54 -15.25 -3.74 -3.30
N ALA A 55 -15.39 -4.87 -3.98
CA ALA A 55 -15.50 -4.93 -5.44
C ALA A 55 -16.14 -6.25 -5.89
N ARG A 56 -16.71 -6.25 -7.11
CA ARG A 56 -17.25 -7.47 -7.74
C ARG A 56 -16.11 -8.41 -8.16
N PRO A 57 -16.39 -9.73 -8.35
CA PRO A 57 -15.42 -10.64 -8.94
C PRO A 57 -14.86 -10.08 -10.25
N SER A 58 -13.58 -10.35 -10.51
CA SER A 58 -12.84 -9.90 -11.70
C SER A 58 -12.57 -8.38 -11.82
N MET A 59 -13.00 -7.54 -10.87
CA MET A 59 -12.72 -6.10 -10.88
C MET A 59 -11.32 -5.74 -10.33
N GLY A 60 -10.46 -6.73 -10.09
CA GLY A 60 -9.07 -6.48 -9.69
C GLY A 60 -8.85 -6.13 -8.22
N LYS A 61 -9.78 -6.48 -7.31
CA LYS A 61 -9.64 -6.23 -5.85
C LYS A 61 -8.28 -6.66 -5.28
N THR A 62 -7.84 -7.86 -5.62
CA THR A 62 -6.57 -8.41 -5.13
C THR A 62 -5.39 -7.65 -5.72
N THR A 63 -5.41 -7.36 -7.02
CA THR A 63 -4.37 -6.57 -7.69
C THR A 63 -4.27 -5.16 -7.11
N PHE A 64 -5.42 -4.52 -6.85
CA PHE A 64 -5.46 -3.20 -6.22
C PHE A 64 -4.82 -3.22 -4.82
N ALA A 65 -5.16 -4.21 -3.99
CA ALA A 65 -4.53 -4.39 -2.68
C ALA A 65 -3.01 -4.68 -2.79
N GLN A 66 -2.58 -5.44 -3.80
CA GLN A 66 -1.17 -5.71 -4.04
C GLN A 66 -0.40 -4.45 -4.46
N ASN A 67 -1.00 -3.57 -5.26
CA ASN A 67 -0.37 -2.32 -5.67
C ASN A 67 -0.17 -1.38 -4.48
N ILE A 68 -1.18 -1.26 -3.60
CA ILE A 68 -1.05 -0.50 -2.35
C ILE A 68 0.10 -1.09 -1.50
N ALA A 69 0.13 -2.40 -1.33
CA ALA A 69 1.20 -3.07 -0.59
C ALA A 69 2.58 -2.84 -1.22
N ALA A 70 2.68 -2.88 -2.55
CA ALA A 70 3.92 -2.63 -3.27
C ALA A 70 4.43 -1.20 -3.03
N ASP A 71 3.55 -0.20 -3.11
CA ASP A 71 3.89 1.19 -2.82
C ASP A 71 4.38 1.37 -1.38
N MET A 72 3.67 0.79 -0.41
CA MET A 72 4.07 0.79 1.00
C MET A 72 5.48 0.20 1.20
N MET A 73 5.80 -0.92 0.53
CA MET A 73 7.11 -1.57 0.65
C MET A 73 8.22 -0.81 -0.07
N ILE A 74 7.98 -0.33 -1.28
CA ILE A 74 9.02 0.23 -2.16
C ILE A 74 9.24 1.71 -1.88
N ASN A 75 8.17 2.50 -1.84
CA ASN A 75 8.25 3.96 -1.76
C ASN A 75 8.24 4.45 -0.32
N GLN A 76 7.54 3.76 0.58
CA GLN A 76 7.41 4.14 1.99
C GLN A 76 8.31 3.31 2.93
N SER A 77 8.99 2.28 2.41
CA SER A 77 9.87 1.39 3.18
C SER A 77 9.21 0.76 4.41
N LEU A 78 7.90 0.49 4.34
CA LEU A 78 7.12 -0.08 5.42
C LEU A 78 7.00 -1.61 5.27
N PRO A 79 7.13 -2.39 6.36
CA PRO A 79 6.87 -3.82 6.32
C PRO A 79 5.37 -4.11 6.13
N VAL A 80 5.04 -5.02 5.21
CA VAL A 80 3.65 -5.40 4.90
C VAL A 80 3.43 -6.90 5.10
N LEU A 81 2.36 -7.25 5.82
CA LEU A 81 1.85 -8.62 5.91
C LEU A 81 0.67 -8.80 4.95
N PHE A 82 0.82 -9.68 3.95
CA PHE A 82 -0.25 -10.01 3.01
C PHE A 82 -0.80 -11.41 3.27
N ILE A 83 -2.04 -11.50 3.75
CA ILE A 83 -2.74 -12.77 4.00
C ILE A 83 -3.73 -13.03 2.87
N SER A 84 -3.73 -14.25 2.34
CA SER A 84 -4.72 -14.67 1.35
C SER A 84 -5.36 -15.99 1.71
N ILE A 85 -6.68 -16.01 1.56
CA ILE A 85 -7.54 -17.18 1.81
C ILE A 85 -7.99 -17.86 0.51
N GLU A 86 -7.81 -17.21 -0.63
CA GLU A 86 -8.27 -17.69 -1.94
C GLU A 86 -7.10 -18.17 -2.81
N MET A 87 -5.99 -17.43 -2.79
CA MET A 87 -4.83 -17.72 -3.64
C MET A 87 -3.66 -18.24 -2.82
N LYS A 88 -2.90 -19.16 -3.41
CA LYS A 88 -1.66 -19.64 -2.80
C LYS A 88 -0.64 -18.50 -2.74
N GLY A 89 0.15 -18.43 -1.67
CA GLY A 89 1.17 -17.38 -1.49
C GLY A 89 2.13 -17.23 -2.67
N ARG A 90 2.52 -18.34 -3.34
CA ARG A 90 3.35 -18.30 -4.56
C ARG A 90 2.70 -17.53 -5.71
N GLN A 91 1.40 -17.67 -5.91
CA GLN A 91 0.68 -16.98 -6.99
C GLN A 91 0.60 -15.47 -6.73
N ILE A 92 0.47 -15.08 -5.46
CA ILE A 92 0.48 -13.68 -5.04
C ILE A 92 1.87 -13.09 -5.25
N ALA A 93 2.92 -13.78 -4.80
CA ALA A 93 4.30 -13.35 -4.98
C ALA A 93 4.66 -13.17 -6.48
N GLN A 94 4.27 -14.11 -7.34
CA GLN A 94 4.50 -14.01 -8.79
C GLN A 94 3.80 -12.79 -9.40
N ARG A 95 2.56 -12.50 -9.01
CA ARG A 95 1.83 -11.31 -9.47
C ARG A 95 2.47 -10.01 -8.96
N LEU A 96 2.92 -10.01 -7.71
CA LEU A 96 3.60 -8.86 -7.12
C LEU A 96 4.92 -8.57 -7.84
N ILE A 97 5.75 -9.60 -8.09
CA ILE A 97 7.01 -9.48 -8.83
C ILE A 97 6.76 -9.02 -10.27
N SER A 98 5.77 -9.61 -10.94
CA SER A 98 5.35 -9.20 -12.29
C SER A 98 4.93 -7.72 -12.32
N GLY A 99 4.14 -7.27 -11.35
CA GLY A 99 3.68 -5.88 -11.25
C GLY A 99 4.81 -4.90 -10.95
N ILE A 100 5.72 -5.24 -10.03
CA ILE A 100 6.87 -4.39 -9.67
C ILE A 100 7.90 -4.35 -10.80
N GLY A 101 8.21 -5.49 -11.40
CA GLY A 101 9.26 -5.60 -12.42
C GLY A 101 8.82 -5.20 -13.82
N GLY A 102 7.55 -4.85 -14.03
CA GLY A 102 7.01 -4.54 -15.36
C GLY A 102 6.94 -5.74 -16.32
N VAL A 103 7.29 -6.95 -15.86
CA VAL A 103 7.36 -8.16 -16.70
C VAL A 103 6.00 -8.85 -16.77
N GLU A 104 5.59 -9.26 -17.96
CA GLU A 104 4.35 -10.04 -18.16
C GLU A 104 4.32 -11.30 -17.27
N LEU A 105 3.23 -11.51 -16.54
CA LEU A 105 3.08 -12.66 -15.64
C LEU A 105 3.32 -14.00 -16.34
N ARG A 106 2.90 -14.15 -17.61
CA ARG A 106 3.13 -15.38 -18.38
C ARG A 106 4.63 -15.66 -18.56
N LYS A 107 5.45 -14.63 -18.81
CA LYS A 107 6.90 -14.76 -18.91
C LYS A 107 7.50 -15.15 -17.56
N VAL A 108 7.03 -14.54 -16.47
CA VAL A 108 7.43 -14.91 -15.09
C VAL A 108 7.10 -16.37 -14.78
N LEU A 109 5.96 -16.88 -15.23
CA LEU A 109 5.54 -18.26 -14.99
C LEU A 109 6.29 -19.28 -15.85
N THR A 110 6.61 -18.92 -17.10
CA THR A 110 7.22 -19.83 -18.08
C THR A 110 8.75 -19.76 -18.09
N GLY A 111 9.35 -18.75 -17.45
CA GLY A 111 10.80 -18.51 -17.45
C GLY A 111 11.36 -18.03 -18.80
N HIS A 112 10.51 -17.81 -19.81
CA HIS A 112 10.91 -17.33 -21.13
C HIS A 112 10.95 -15.80 -21.13
N ILE A 113 12.04 -15.25 -20.60
CA ILE A 113 12.34 -13.81 -20.65
C ILE A 113 13.28 -13.59 -21.83
N ASP A 114 12.81 -12.90 -22.87
CA ASP A 114 13.65 -12.57 -24.01
C ASP A 114 14.54 -11.37 -23.61
N PRO A 115 15.88 -11.54 -23.58
CA PRO A 115 16.79 -10.48 -23.19
C PRO A 115 16.79 -9.29 -24.16
N ASN A 116 16.19 -9.42 -25.35
CA ASN A 116 16.09 -8.36 -26.35
C ASN A 116 14.69 -7.74 -26.44
N SER A 117 13.70 -8.28 -25.73
CA SER A 117 12.38 -7.63 -25.68
C SER A 117 12.41 -6.47 -24.71
N ASP A 118 11.97 -5.30 -25.16
CA ASP A 118 11.87 -4.04 -24.41
C ASP A 118 10.73 -4.12 -23.36
N ASP A 119 10.82 -5.09 -22.45
CA ASP A 119 9.83 -5.40 -21.42
C ASP A 119 9.88 -4.44 -20.22
N THR A 120 10.88 -3.54 -20.18
CA THR A 120 11.12 -2.58 -19.09
C THR A 120 10.45 -1.21 -19.29
N GLN A 121 9.67 -1.02 -20.35
CA GLN A 121 9.01 0.27 -20.61
C GLN A 121 7.52 0.21 -20.29
N LYS A 122 7.17 0.54 -19.05
CA LYS A 122 5.97 1.28 -18.70
C LYS A 122 6.08 1.90 -17.30
#